data_AF-A0A4R6KBT9-F1
#
_entry.id   AF-A0A4R6KBT9-F1
#
_cell.length_a   1.000
_cell.length_b   1.000
_cell.length_c   1.000
_cell.angle_alpha   90.00
_cell.angle_beta   90.00
_cell.angle_gamma   90.00
#
_symmetry.space_group_name_H-M   'P 1'
#
loop_
_entity.id
_entity.type
_entity.pdbx_description
1 polymer ?
#
loop_
_entity_poly.entity_id
_entity_poly.type
_entity_poly.pdbx_seq_one_letter_code
_entity_poly.pdbx_strand_id
1 'polypeptide(L)'
;MLPLTLPLDRTLAEELDTLADLDLDVFAEHIAYAIVGVQLGSFADVLNEPDQQERVLREARRRSYLREELAERLFADAAGLRSNLLEALSECQSSFFDEYWEQAHGRLREASDKLVRRLAEEPLATVFMSLGPASRFERSPDRVVYDKLQHAVVNLATRHCLVVPSLQSYPHVLIKVERRWPVIVHAPVAPADDAQAPSLALVKSRMSILTDPQRLALCRHLAGEAITTSELARRTGMSAPQVSRHVGRLRDAGLITSARDGRLVYHRLATDVVMRLGFDLMGAILR
;
A
#
# COMPACT_ATOMS: atom_id res chain seq x y z
N MET A 1 4.24 6.03 7.22
CA MET A 1 4.28 6.48 8.61
C MET A 1 3.04 7.32 8.86
N LEU A 2 2.63 7.49 10.11
CA LEU A 2 1.43 8.22 10.48
C LEU A 2 1.86 9.56 11.06
N PRO A 3 1.25 10.69 10.70
CA PRO A 3 1.36 11.87 11.54
C PRO A 3 0.71 11.53 12.88
N LEU A 4 1.54 11.31 13.89
CA LEU A 4 1.11 10.98 15.25
C LEU A 4 0.46 12.20 15.94
N THR A 5 0.82 13.40 15.48
CA THR A 5 0.42 14.69 16.04
C THR A 5 0.29 15.74 14.93
N LEU A 6 -0.42 16.83 15.24
CA LEU A 6 -0.39 18.05 14.42
C LEU A 6 0.89 18.85 14.72
N PRO A 7 1.42 19.63 13.77
CA PRO A 7 0.94 19.82 12.40
C PRO A 7 1.35 18.69 11.44
N LEU A 8 0.68 18.59 10.28
CA LEU A 8 0.81 17.47 9.32
C LEU A 8 1.84 17.73 8.20
N ASP A 9 2.42 18.91 8.13
CA ASP A 9 3.36 19.36 7.09
C ASP A 9 4.82 19.11 7.47
N ARG A 10 5.06 18.01 8.19
CA ARG A 10 6.39 17.63 8.69
C ARG A 10 7.16 16.82 7.65
N THR A 11 8.47 16.98 7.67
CA THR A 11 9.40 16.15 6.91
C THR A 11 9.48 14.74 7.51
N LEU A 12 9.91 13.76 6.72
CA LEU A 12 10.12 12.39 7.21
C LEU A 12 11.13 12.36 8.37
N ALA A 13 12.19 13.15 8.32
CA ALA A 13 13.17 13.26 9.40
C ALA A 13 12.52 13.68 10.73
N GLU A 14 11.67 14.71 10.71
CA GLU A 14 10.95 15.17 11.90
C GLU A 14 9.94 14.12 12.41
N GLU A 15 9.32 13.34 11.53
CA GLU A 15 8.47 12.21 11.92
C GLU A 15 9.30 11.10 12.59
N LEU A 16 10.47 10.78 12.06
CA LEU A 16 11.39 9.79 12.63
C LEU A 16 11.92 10.22 14.00
N ASP A 17 12.25 11.51 14.18
CA ASP A 17 12.64 12.07 15.48
C ASP A 17 11.51 11.91 16.51
N THR A 18 10.27 12.16 16.10
CA THR A 18 9.09 11.97 16.98
C THR A 18 8.94 10.51 17.41
N LEU A 19 9.22 9.57 16.50
CA LEU A 19 9.20 8.14 16.81
C LEU A 19 10.36 7.72 17.73
N ALA A 20 11.53 8.34 17.58
CA ALA A 20 12.68 8.14 18.46
C ALA A 20 12.39 8.58 19.89
N ASP A 21 11.64 9.67 20.05
CA ASP A 21 11.27 10.24 21.34
C ASP A 21 10.03 9.61 21.99
N LEU A 22 9.35 8.68 21.31
CA LEU A 22 8.20 7.99 21.90
C LEU A 22 8.61 7.24 23.18
N ASP A 23 7.72 7.26 24.16
CA ASP A 23 7.81 6.36 25.31
C ASP A 23 7.92 4.90 24.84
N LEU A 24 8.81 4.12 25.47
CA LEU A 24 9.14 2.79 24.98
C LEU A 24 7.97 1.80 25.16
N ASP A 25 7.16 1.95 26.20
CA ASP A 25 5.94 1.15 26.40
C ASP A 25 4.92 1.47 25.31
N VAL A 26 4.78 2.76 24.96
CA VAL A 26 3.92 3.19 23.85
C VAL A 26 4.46 2.62 22.54
N PHE A 27 5.76 2.72 22.25
CA PHE A 27 6.35 2.13 21.05
C PHE A 27 6.07 0.63 20.97
N ALA A 28 6.31 -0.10 22.05
CA ALA A 28 6.11 -1.55 22.10
C ALA A 28 4.65 -1.96 21.90
N GLU A 29 3.70 -1.23 22.47
CA GLU A 29 2.26 -1.43 22.23
C GLU A 29 1.95 -1.37 20.71
N HIS A 30 2.49 -0.38 20.00
CA HIS A 30 2.25 -0.21 18.55
C HIS A 30 2.94 -1.29 17.71
N ILE A 31 4.17 -1.66 18.05
CA ILE A 31 4.88 -2.74 17.36
C ILE A 31 4.18 -4.09 17.60
N ALA A 32 3.68 -4.35 18.80
CA ALA A 32 2.88 -5.54 19.09
C ALA A 32 1.63 -5.62 18.19
N TYR A 33 0.92 -4.50 18.01
CA TYR A 33 -0.19 -4.45 17.05
C TYR A 33 0.25 -4.72 15.60
N ALA A 34 1.40 -4.21 15.17
CA ALA A 34 1.92 -4.46 13.82
C ALA A 34 2.31 -5.94 13.61
N ILE A 35 2.97 -6.55 14.61
CA ILE A 35 3.41 -7.95 14.60
C ILE A 35 2.20 -8.90 14.60
N VAL A 36 1.27 -8.70 15.53
CA VAL A 36 0.08 -9.55 15.66
C VAL A 36 -0.89 -9.29 14.51
N GLY A 37 -0.94 -8.08 13.98
CA GLY A 37 -1.91 -7.66 12.98
C GLY A 37 -3.33 -7.54 13.55
N VAL A 38 -4.32 -7.82 12.71
CA VAL A 38 -5.74 -7.51 13.00
C VAL A 38 -6.29 -8.24 14.24
N GLN A 39 -6.77 -7.44 15.19
CA GLN A 39 -7.66 -7.69 16.33
C GLN A 39 -7.27 -8.78 17.34
N LEU A 40 -6.58 -8.39 18.41
CA LEU A 40 -6.59 -9.09 19.69
C LEU A 40 -6.41 -8.10 20.86
N GLY A 41 -7.53 -7.61 21.41
CA GLY A 41 -7.55 -6.90 22.69
C GLY A 41 -6.61 -5.68 22.80
N SER A 42 -6.31 -5.30 24.04
CA SER A 42 -5.34 -4.25 24.36
C SER A 42 -3.96 -4.89 24.58
N PHE A 43 -2.92 -4.33 23.97
CA PHE A 43 -1.51 -4.61 24.32
C PHE A 43 -0.92 -3.45 25.11
N ALA A 44 -1.72 -2.84 26.00
CA ALA A 44 -1.22 -1.84 26.93
C ALA A 44 -0.21 -2.52 27.87
N ASP A 45 0.87 -1.81 28.17
CA ASP A 45 1.94 -2.24 29.10
C ASP A 45 2.58 -3.59 28.72
N VAL A 46 2.62 -3.92 27.43
CA VAL A 46 3.07 -5.23 26.90
C VAL A 46 4.50 -5.60 27.30
N LEU A 47 5.37 -4.64 27.59
CA LEU A 47 6.73 -4.91 28.06
C LEU A 47 6.77 -5.41 29.51
N ASN A 48 5.76 -5.09 30.31
CA ASN A 48 5.75 -5.37 31.75
C ASN A 48 4.76 -6.48 32.16
N GLU A 49 3.91 -6.94 31.22
CA GLU A 49 2.85 -7.92 31.46
C GLU A 49 3.16 -9.27 30.76
N PRO A 50 3.65 -10.30 31.47
CA PRO A 50 4.05 -11.58 30.86
C PRO A 50 2.94 -12.26 30.06
N ASP A 51 1.68 -12.19 30.53
CA ASP A 51 0.52 -12.76 29.83
C ASP A 51 0.29 -12.08 28.48
N GLN A 52 0.61 -10.78 28.36
CA GLN A 52 0.51 -10.03 27.11
C GLN A 52 1.64 -10.42 26.15
N GLN A 53 2.86 -10.60 26.67
CA GLN A 53 4.00 -11.07 25.87
C GLN A 53 3.75 -12.45 25.29
N GLU A 54 3.29 -13.40 26.11
CA GLU A 54 2.95 -14.75 25.65
C GLU A 54 1.84 -14.70 24.59
N ARG A 55 0.83 -13.84 24.78
CA ARG A 55 -0.22 -13.66 23.78
C ARG A 55 0.34 -13.13 22.46
N VAL A 56 1.22 -12.14 22.48
CA VAL A 56 1.86 -11.62 21.26
C VAL A 56 2.66 -12.71 20.55
N LEU A 57 3.54 -13.42 21.28
CA LEU A 57 4.37 -14.49 20.73
C LEU A 57 3.55 -15.61 20.10
N ARG A 58 2.50 -16.08 20.81
CA ARG A 58 1.62 -17.14 20.32
C ARG A 58 0.96 -16.76 18.99
N GLU A 59 0.50 -15.52 18.87
CA GLU A 59 -0.24 -15.07 17.70
C GLU A 59 0.68 -14.69 16.55
N ALA A 60 1.88 -14.19 16.86
CA ALA A 60 2.96 -13.99 15.92
C ALA A 60 3.38 -15.33 15.27
N ARG A 61 3.62 -16.37 16.08
CA ARG A 61 3.96 -17.74 15.64
C ARG A 61 2.91 -18.34 14.71
N ARG A 62 1.63 -18.13 15.02
CA ARG A 62 0.51 -18.60 14.17
C ARG A 62 0.50 -17.96 12.79
N ARG A 63 1.11 -16.78 12.63
CA ARG A 63 1.12 -16.04 11.36
C ARG A 63 2.38 -16.29 10.54
N SER A 64 3.56 -16.19 11.13
CA SER A 64 4.82 -16.53 10.47
C SER A 64 6.00 -16.58 11.44
N TYR A 65 7.02 -17.35 11.06
CA TYR A 65 8.32 -17.38 11.74
C TYR A 65 8.93 -15.98 11.91
N LEU A 66 8.93 -15.16 10.84
CA LEU A 66 9.49 -13.80 10.89
C LEU A 66 8.75 -12.87 11.87
N ARG A 67 7.44 -13.07 12.07
CA ARG A 67 6.67 -12.28 13.04
C ARG A 67 7.00 -12.69 14.46
N GLU A 68 7.17 -13.99 14.70
CA GLU A 68 7.62 -14.51 15.99
C GLU A 68 9.00 -13.97 16.36
N GLU A 69 9.97 -14.06 15.44
CA GLU A 69 11.31 -13.51 15.64
C GLU A 69 11.26 -12.00 15.94
N LEU A 70 10.40 -11.25 15.27
CA LEU A 70 10.22 -9.83 15.52
C LEU A 70 9.60 -9.55 16.91
N ALA A 71 8.69 -10.40 17.39
CA ALA A 71 8.16 -10.32 18.76
C ALA A 71 9.21 -10.67 19.80
N GLU A 72 10.00 -11.72 19.59
CA GLU A 72 11.11 -12.07 20.48
C GLU A 72 12.11 -10.93 20.59
N ARG A 73 12.47 -10.30 19.46
CA ARG A 73 13.33 -9.10 19.44
C ARG A 73 12.71 -7.92 20.18
N LEU A 74 11.41 -7.69 20.02
CA LEU A 74 10.71 -6.63 20.74
C LEU A 74 10.85 -6.79 22.26
N PHE A 75 10.67 -8.01 22.77
CA PHE A 75 10.70 -8.27 24.22
C PHE A 75 12.12 -8.43 24.77
N ALA A 76 13.09 -8.82 23.94
CA ALA A 76 14.49 -8.90 24.33
C ALA A 76 15.13 -7.49 24.43
N ASP A 77 14.86 -6.62 23.45
CA ASP A 77 15.42 -5.26 23.40
C ASP A 77 14.54 -4.34 22.54
N ALA A 78 13.49 -3.77 23.15
CA ALA A 78 12.59 -2.85 22.47
C ALA A 78 13.31 -1.57 21.98
N ALA A 79 14.30 -1.07 22.74
CA ALA A 79 15.03 0.14 22.38
C ALA A 79 15.93 -0.10 21.17
N GLY A 80 16.68 -1.21 21.15
CA GLY A 80 17.46 -1.61 19.99
C GLY A 80 16.59 -1.91 18.77
N LEU A 81 15.42 -2.54 18.95
CA LEU A 81 14.47 -2.72 17.85
C LEU A 81 13.99 -1.39 17.27
N ARG A 82 13.69 -0.40 18.12
CA ARG A 82 13.32 0.95 17.68
C ARG A 82 14.44 1.59 16.87
N SER A 83 15.68 1.58 17.37
CA SER A 83 16.82 2.14 16.66
C SER A 83 17.01 1.50 15.27
N ASN A 84 16.94 0.17 15.19
CA ASN A 84 17.04 -0.55 13.92
C ASN A 84 15.91 -0.19 12.94
N LEU A 85 14.68 0.00 13.44
CA LEU A 85 13.55 0.41 12.60
C LEU A 85 13.76 1.83 12.04
N LEU A 86 14.22 2.76 12.87
CA LEU A 86 14.48 4.15 12.47
C LEU A 86 15.61 4.21 11.43
N GLU A 87 16.69 3.47 11.65
CA GLU A 87 17.79 3.35 10.69
C GLU A 87 17.30 2.79 9.35
N ALA A 88 16.55 1.69 9.37
CA ALA A 88 15.97 1.11 8.15
C ALA A 88 15.05 2.09 7.41
N LEU A 89 14.23 2.86 8.12
CA LEU A 89 13.36 3.87 7.51
C LEU A 89 14.15 5.05 6.93
N SER A 90 15.24 5.45 7.58
CA SER A 90 16.16 6.47 7.06
C SER A 90 16.87 5.99 5.80
N GLU A 91 17.31 4.73 5.74
CA GLU A 91 17.90 4.14 4.53
C GLU A 91 16.88 4.05 3.39
N CYS A 92 15.63 3.72 3.71
CA CYS A 92 14.53 3.74 2.75
C CYS A 92 14.29 5.13 2.16
N GLN A 93 14.50 6.19 2.95
CA GLN A 93 14.35 7.56 2.47
C GLN A 93 15.26 7.85 1.29
N SER A 94 16.57 7.71 1.51
CA SER A 94 17.59 7.97 0.49
C SER A 94 17.55 7.00 -0.67
N SER A 95 17.01 5.79 -0.46
CA SER A 95 17.00 4.74 -1.48
C SER A 95 15.78 4.79 -2.41
N PHE A 96 14.60 5.18 -1.90
CA PHE A 96 13.38 5.18 -2.71
C PHE A 96 12.25 6.11 -2.28
N PHE A 97 12.13 6.54 -1.01
CA PHE A 97 11.02 7.44 -0.64
C PHE A 97 11.15 8.82 -1.28
N ASP A 98 12.36 9.38 -1.38
CA ASP A 98 12.55 10.70 -1.97
C ASP A 98 12.16 10.72 -3.46
N GLU A 99 12.63 9.73 -4.25
CA GLU A 99 12.22 9.58 -5.66
C GLU A 99 10.71 9.39 -5.79
N TYR A 100 10.12 8.54 -4.94
CA TYR A 100 8.68 8.34 -4.93
C TYR A 100 7.92 9.64 -4.59
N TRP A 101 8.41 10.41 -3.62
CA TRP A 101 7.80 11.66 -3.18
C TRP A 101 7.81 12.71 -4.29
N GLU A 102 8.92 12.85 -5.04
CA GLU A 102 8.99 13.73 -6.21
C GLU A 102 7.89 13.43 -7.24
N GLN A 103 7.60 12.14 -7.46
CA GLN A 103 6.57 11.71 -8.41
C GLN A 103 5.14 11.85 -7.87
N ALA A 104 4.95 11.65 -6.55
CA ALA A 104 3.64 11.60 -5.92
C ALA A 104 3.15 12.96 -5.39
N HIS A 105 4.06 13.85 -4.96
CA HIS A 105 3.74 15.02 -4.14
C HIS A 105 2.71 15.95 -4.79
N GLY A 106 2.93 16.34 -6.06
CA GLY A 106 2.03 17.26 -6.76
C GLY A 106 0.59 16.74 -6.83
N ARG A 107 0.42 15.44 -7.08
CA ARG A 107 -0.90 14.79 -7.18
C ARG A 107 -1.57 14.63 -5.82
N LEU A 108 -0.81 14.27 -4.79
CA LEU A 108 -1.31 14.20 -3.42
C LEU A 108 -1.73 15.59 -2.92
N ARG A 109 -0.99 16.64 -3.30
CA ARG A 109 -1.33 18.03 -2.98
C ARG A 109 -2.63 18.47 -3.64
N GLU A 110 -2.80 18.21 -4.93
CA GLU A 110 -4.06 18.49 -5.65
C GLU A 110 -5.26 17.74 -5.01
N ALA A 111 -5.07 16.46 -4.68
CA ALA A 111 -6.10 15.67 -4.00
C ALA A 111 -6.43 16.22 -2.61
N SER A 112 -5.43 16.70 -1.87
CA SER A 112 -5.61 17.35 -0.57
C SER A 112 -6.41 18.64 -0.70
N ASP A 113 -6.01 19.54 -1.62
CA ASP A 113 -6.71 20.80 -1.88
C ASP A 113 -8.17 20.56 -2.28
N LYS A 114 -8.43 19.55 -3.11
CA LYS A 114 -9.78 19.14 -3.50
C LYS A 114 -10.59 18.64 -2.30
N LEU A 115 -10.01 17.81 -1.44
CA LEU A 115 -10.70 17.33 -0.24
C LEU A 115 -11.00 18.47 0.74
N VAL A 116 -10.08 19.40 0.94
CA VAL A 116 -10.28 20.58 1.80
C VAL A 116 -11.46 21.41 1.30
N ARG A 117 -11.52 21.70 -0.01
CA ARG A 117 -12.66 22.42 -0.61
C ARG A 117 -13.98 21.68 -0.39
N ARG A 118 -14.01 20.38 -0.67
CA ARG A 118 -15.22 19.56 -0.49
C ARG A 118 -15.67 19.48 0.96
N LEU A 119 -14.75 19.39 1.91
CA LEU A 119 -15.08 19.40 3.34
C LEU A 119 -15.64 20.75 3.81
N ALA A 120 -15.31 21.85 3.13
CA ALA A 120 -15.87 23.17 3.41
C ALA A 120 -17.25 23.40 2.76
N GLU A 121 -17.51 22.74 1.62
CA GLU A 121 -18.69 23.01 0.79
C GLU A 121 -19.79 21.92 0.90
N GLU A 122 -19.44 20.68 1.25
CA GLU A 122 -20.33 19.53 1.26
C GLU A 122 -20.53 18.96 2.69
N PRO A 123 -21.68 18.31 2.98
CA PRO A 123 -21.87 17.58 4.22
C PRO A 123 -20.81 16.48 4.41
N LEU A 124 -20.33 16.30 5.64
CA LEU A 124 -19.29 15.32 5.98
C LEU A 124 -19.61 13.90 5.49
N ALA A 125 -20.87 13.47 5.64
CA ALA A 125 -21.32 12.16 5.17
C ALA A 125 -21.13 11.99 3.66
N THR A 126 -21.41 13.01 2.85
CA THR A 126 -21.24 12.99 1.40
C THR A 126 -19.77 12.83 1.02
N VAL A 127 -18.89 13.59 1.67
CA VAL A 127 -17.44 13.50 1.42
C VAL A 127 -16.94 12.10 1.77
N PHE A 128 -17.27 11.58 2.96
CA PHE A 128 -16.83 10.26 3.41
C PHE A 128 -17.39 9.13 2.53
N MET A 129 -18.66 9.18 2.14
CA MET A 129 -19.22 8.20 1.21
C MET A 129 -18.46 8.15 -0.12
N SER A 130 -18.03 9.32 -0.62
CA SER A 130 -17.30 9.40 -1.88
C SER A 130 -15.87 8.83 -1.83
N LEU A 131 -15.33 8.53 -0.64
CA LEU A 131 -13.97 8.01 -0.50
C LEU A 131 -13.85 6.55 -0.96
N GLY A 132 -14.94 5.79 -1.03
CA GLY A 132 -14.88 4.39 -1.44
C GLY A 132 -16.20 3.86 -2.01
N PRO A 133 -16.15 2.97 -3.01
CA PRO A 133 -17.34 2.50 -3.72
C PRO A 133 -18.25 1.61 -2.85
N ALA A 134 -17.71 0.96 -1.83
CA ALA A 134 -18.44 0.09 -0.89
C ALA A 134 -18.79 0.82 0.41
N SER A 135 -19.23 2.07 0.31
CA SER A 135 -19.72 2.85 1.45
C SER A 135 -21.25 2.95 1.43
N ARG A 136 -21.85 3.03 2.61
CA ARG A 136 -23.30 3.30 2.75
C ARG A 136 -23.54 4.26 3.90
N PHE A 137 -24.65 4.98 3.83
CA PHE A 137 -25.11 5.82 4.92
C PHE A 137 -26.23 5.11 5.68
N GLU A 138 -26.11 5.07 6.99
CA GLU A 138 -27.16 4.60 7.89
C GLU A 138 -27.62 5.77 8.76
N ARG A 139 -28.94 5.90 8.94
CA ARG A 139 -29.56 6.88 9.84
C ARG A 139 -29.85 6.24 11.19
N SER A 140 -29.86 7.06 12.25
CA SER A 140 -30.19 6.67 13.63
C SER A 140 -29.26 5.60 14.24
N PRO A 141 -28.00 5.95 14.59
CA PRO A 141 -27.36 7.26 14.43
C PRO A 141 -26.81 7.47 13.02
N ASP A 142 -26.61 8.73 12.62
CA ASP A 142 -25.99 9.08 11.34
C ASP A 142 -24.55 8.55 11.29
N ARG A 143 -24.29 7.60 10.39
CA ARG A 143 -22.96 7.01 10.20
C ARG A 143 -22.71 6.60 8.76
N VAL A 144 -21.46 6.76 8.33
CA VAL A 144 -20.95 6.17 7.09
C VAL A 144 -20.33 4.82 7.44
N VAL A 145 -20.79 3.77 6.78
CA VAL A 145 -20.29 2.40 6.97
C VAL A 145 -19.53 1.96 5.74
N TYR A 146 -18.31 1.48 5.95
CA TYR A 146 -17.51 0.82 4.92
C TYR A 146 -17.51 -0.68 5.19
N ASP A 147 -17.80 -1.49 4.17
CA ASP A 147 -17.70 -2.93 4.29
C ASP A 147 -16.22 -3.36 4.28
N LYS A 148 -15.74 -3.87 5.42
CA LYS A 148 -14.34 -4.22 5.69
C LYS A 148 -14.28 -5.52 6.47
N LEU A 149 -13.19 -6.27 6.27
CA LEU A 149 -12.88 -7.47 7.05
C LEU A 149 -12.74 -7.19 8.56
N GLN A 150 -12.49 -5.93 8.94
CA GLN A 150 -12.36 -5.50 10.32
C GLN A 150 -13.63 -4.79 10.77
N HIS A 151 -14.06 -5.04 12.01
CA HIS A 151 -15.18 -4.33 12.61
C HIS A 151 -14.66 -3.28 13.62
N ALA A 152 -14.94 -2.01 13.34
CA ALA A 152 -14.67 -0.90 14.25
C ALA A 152 -15.75 0.18 14.07
N VAL A 153 -16.12 0.82 15.18
CA VAL A 153 -17.01 1.98 15.19
C VAL A 153 -16.29 3.13 15.87
N VAL A 154 -16.29 4.29 15.23
CA VAL A 154 -15.59 5.48 15.71
C VAL A 154 -16.57 6.64 15.73
N ASN A 155 -16.62 7.35 16.86
CA ASN A 155 -17.35 8.60 16.97
C ASN A 155 -16.41 9.77 16.66
N LEU A 156 -16.65 10.46 15.53
CA LEU A 156 -15.85 11.60 15.11
C LEU A 156 -16.15 12.89 15.91
N ALA A 157 -17.22 12.91 16.71
CA ALA A 157 -17.50 14.04 17.61
C ALA A 157 -16.57 14.07 18.83
N THR A 158 -15.94 12.94 19.17
CA THR A 158 -15.07 12.82 20.35
C THR A 158 -13.62 12.51 20.01
N ARG A 159 -13.31 12.30 18.71
CA ARG A 159 -11.98 11.90 18.23
C ARG A 159 -11.60 12.72 17.02
N HIS A 160 -10.40 13.29 17.03
CA HIS A 160 -9.83 13.93 15.84
C HIS A 160 -9.72 12.92 14.69
N CYS A 161 -10.00 13.38 13.48
CA CYS A 161 -9.91 12.58 12.26
C CYS A 161 -9.03 13.30 11.24
N LEU A 162 -8.02 12.59 10.75
CA LEU A 162 -7.14 13.06 9.70
C LEU A 162 -7.49 12.30 8.42
N VAL A 163 -7.84 13.03 7.37
CA VAL A 163 -8.06 12.46 6.04
C VAL A 163 -6.79 12.67 5.23
N VAL A 164 -6.09 11.59 4.93
CA VAL A 164 -4.78 11.60 4.27
C VAL A 164 -4.94 11.07 2.84
N PRO A 165 -4.82 11.90 1.80
CA PRO A 165 -4.76 11.40 0.43
C PRO A 165 -3.65 10.35 0.29
N SER A 166 -3.95 9.22 -0.34
CA SER A 166 -3.00 8.11 -0.48
C SER A 166 -3.13 7.44 -1.84
N LEU A 167 -2.00 7.30 -2.54
CA LEU A 167 -1.93 6.54 -3.79
C LEU A 167 -1.87 5.03 -3.54
N GLN A 168 -1.28 4.61 -2.42
CA GLN A 168 -1.10 3.19 -2.04
C GLN A 168 -2.38 2.53 -1.54
N SER A 169 -3.33 3.32 -1.03
CA SER A 169 -4.59 2.76 -0.56
C SER A 169 -5.54 2.42 -1.71
N TYR A 170 -5.37 3.04 -2.89
CA TYR A 170 -6.27 2.86 -4.03
C TYR A 170 -6.39 1.37 -4.46
N PRO A 171 -7.62 0.86 -4.75
CA PRO A 171 -8.91 1.56 -4.76
C PRO A 171 -9.64 1.55 -3.40
N HIS A 172 -8.96 1.16 -2.32
CA HIS A 172 -9.56 0.98 -1.00
C HIS A 172 -9.36 2.19 -0.08
N VAL A 173 -10.38 2.49 0.71
CA VAL A 173 -10.21 3.33 1.91
C VAL A 173 -9.51 2.51 2.99
N LEU A 174 -8.41 2.99 3.56
CA LEU A 174 -7.84 2.38 4.76
C LEU A 174 -8.16 3.26 5.96
N ILE A 175 -8.68 2.66 7.02
CA ILE A 175 -9.05 3.37 8.24
C ILE A 175 -8.23 2.78 9.38
N LYS A 176 -7.41 3.62 10.01
CA LYS A 176 -6.66 3.26 11.21
C LYS A 176 -7.32 3.85 12.43
N VAL A 177 -7.60 2.98 13.38
CA VAL A 177 -8.29 3.30 14.63
C VAL A 177 -7.43 2.80 15.78
N GLU A 178 -6.60 3.67 16.31
CA GLU A 178 -5.72 3.38 17.43
C GLU A 178 -6.17 4.21 18.64
N ARG A 179 -6.04 3.70 19.88
CA ARG A 179 -6.67 4.32 21.07
C ARG A 179 -6.11 5.72 21.37
N ARG A 180 -4.79 5.87 21.27
CA ARG A 180 -4.05 7.08 21.67
C ARG A 180 -3.96 8.14 20.56
N TRP A 181 -4.27 7.76 19.32
CA TRP A 181 -4.02 8.60 18.15
C TRP A 181 -5.31 9.06 17.48
N PRO A 182 -5.24 10.14 16.67
CA PRO A 182 -6.31 10.50 15.76
C PRO A 182 -6.71 9.33 14.86
N VAL A 183 -7.96 9.35 14.42
CA VAL A 183 -8.46 8.41 13.42
C VAL A 183 -7.86 8.81 12.09
N ILE A 184 -7.18 7.89 11.42
CA ILE A 184 -6.53 8.18 10.14
C ILE A 184 -7.30 7.49 9.03
N VAL A 185 -7.83 8.27 8.11
CA VAL A 185 -8.55 7.81 6.92
C VAL A 185 -7.65 8.06 5.72
N HIS A 186 -7.05 7.00 5.19
CA HIS A 186 -6.35 7.07 3.92
C HIS A 186 -7.38 7.12 2.78
N ALA A 187 -7.56 8.32 2.23
CA ALA A 187 -8.45 8.59 1.11
C ALA A 187 -7.77 8.16 -0.19
N PRO A 188 -8.30 7.16 -0.92
CA PRO A 188 -7.64 6.65 -2.10
C PRO A 188 -7.62 7.71 -3.21
N VAL A 189 -6.44 7.95 -3.75
CA VAL A 189 -6.22 8.80 -4.92
C VAL A 189 -5.99 7.90 -6.11
N ALA A 190 -6.84 8.02 -7.12
CA ALA A 190 -6.70 7.29 -8.37
C ALA A 190 -5.34 7.59 -9.03
N PRO A 191 -4.60 6.57 -9.54
CA PRO A 191 -3.46 6.76 -10.43
C PRO A 191 -3.81 7.70 -11.60
N ALA A 192 -2.81 8.40 -12.17
CA ALA A 192 -3.04 9.38 -13.24
C ALA A 192 -3.70 8.73 -14.47
N ASP A 193 -3.40 7.45 -14.71
CA ASP A 193 -3.96 6.64 -15.79
C ASP A 193 -5.22 5.85 -15.38
N ASP A 194 -5.72 6.01 -14.15
CA ASP A 194 -6.86 5.26 -13.59
C ASP A 194 -8.20 6.01 -13.79
N ALA A 195 -8.30 6.79 -14.87
CA ALA A 195 -9.58 7.36 -15.28
C ALA A 195 -10.64 6.28 -15.60
N GLN A 196 -10.23 5.03 -15.80
CA GLN A 196 -11.15 3.89 -15.84
C GLN A 196 -10.48 2.63 -15.29
N ALA A 197 -11.01 2.07 -14.21
CA ALA A 197 -10.74 0.68 -13.87
C ALA A 197 -10.96 -0.18 -15.13
N PRO A 198 -9.98 -1.02 -15.53
CA PRO A 198 -9.91 -1.59 -16.88
C PRO A 198 -11.21 -2.31 -17.22
N SER A 199 -11.64 -2.19 -18.47
CA SER A 199 -12.84 -2.88 -18.94
C SER A 199 -12.67 -4.39 -18.80
N LEU A 200 -13.76 -5.13 -18.59
CA LEU A 200 -13.72 -6.60 -18.57
C LEU A 200 -13.06 -7.17 -19.84
N ALA A 201 -13.23 -6.50 -20.98
CA ALA A 201 -12.57 -6.85 -22.24
C ALA A 201 -11.05 -6.72 -22.17
N LEU A 202 -10.52 -5.64 -21.59
CA LEU A 202 -9.08 -5.45 -21.40
C LEU A 202 -8.50 -6.46 -20.40
N VAL A 203 -9.18 -6.71 -19.28
CA VAL A 203 -8.75 -7.71 -18.30
C VAL A 203 -8.72 -9.11 -18.92
N LYS A 204 -9.78 -9.51 -19.62
CA LYS A 204 -9.84 -10.78 -20.34
C LYS A 204 -8.72 -10.91 -21.37
N SER A 205 -8.43 -9.83 -22.12
CA SER A 205 -7.34 -9.80 -23.09
C SER A 205 -5.98 -10.03 -22.42
N ARG A 206 -5.68 -9.29 -21.34
CA ARG A 206 -4.43 -9.44 -20.56
C ARG A 206 -4.26 -10.86 -20.03
N MET A 207 -5.31 -11.43 -19.43
CA MET A 207 -5.28 -12.82 -18.95
C MET A 207 -5.02 -13.80 -20.09
N SER A 208 -5.74 -13.67 -21.21
CA SER A 208 -5.54 -14.53 -22.38
C SER A 208 -4.16 -14.41 -23.02
N ILE A 209 -3.51 -13.25 -22.90
CA ILE A 209 -2.14 -13.07 -23.36
C ILE A 209 -1.18 -13.83 -22.44
N LEU A 210 -1.39 -13.78 -21.13
CA LEU A 210 -0.55 -14.44 -20.13
C LEU A 210 -0.73 -15.97 -20.07
N THR A 211 -1.74 -16.57 -20.70
CA THR A 211 -1.88 -18.04 -20.72
C THR A 211 -0.92 -18.75 -21.68
N ASP A 212 -0.20 -18.03 -22.53
CA ASP A 212 0.75 -18.62 -23.49
C ASP A 212 2.11 -18.89 -22.85
N PRO A 213 2.61 -20.14 -22.89
CA PRO A 213 3.87 -20.51 -22.25
C PRO A 213 5.09 -19.72 -22.75
N GLN A 214 5.13 -19.36 -24.03
CA GLN A 214 6.24 -18.61 -24.61
C GLN A 214 6.24 -17.16 -24.11
N ARG A 215 5.05 -16.55 -23.97
CA ARG A 215 4.93 -15.20 -23.40
C ARG A 215 5.24 -15.18 -21.91
N LEU A 216 4.85 -16.20 -21.16
CA LEU A 216 5.24 -16.34 -19.75
C LEU A 216 6.76 -16.48 -19.59
N ALA A 217 7.42 -17.26 -20.47
CA ALA A 217 8.88 -17.39 -20.45
C ALA A 217 9.57 -16.03 -20.67
N LEU A 218 9.08 -15.21 -21.61
CA LEU A 218 9.57 -13.85 -21.82
C LEU A 218 9.32 -12.96 -20.59
N CYS A 219 8.13 -13.03 -19.99
CA CYS A 219 7.80 -12.26 -18.77
C CYS A 219 8.73 -12.60 -17.60
N ARG A 220 9.11 -13.88 -17.44
CA ARG A 220 10.06 -14.31 -16.39
C ARG A 220 11.42 -13.64 -16.52
N HIS A 221 11.93 -13.50 -17.75
CA HIS A 221 13.18 -12.77 -17.98
C HIS A 221 13.02 -11.27 -17.73
N LEU A 222 11.91 -10.69 -18.21
CA LEU A 222 11.61 -9.25 -18.09
C LEU A 222 11.26 -8.80 -16.66
N ALA A 223 10.98 -9.73 -15.75
CA ALA A 223 10.69 -9.43 -14.35
C ALA A 223 11.95 -9.02 -13.57
N GLY A 224 13.11 -9.57 -13.93
CA GLY A 224 14.37 -9.34 -13.19
C GLY A 224 15.15 -8.12 -13.65
N GLU A 225 15.07 -7.78 -14.94
CA GLU A 225 15.87 -6.71 -15.54
C GLU A 225 15.25 -6.22 -16.87
N ALA A 226 15.75 -5.09 -17.37
CA ALA A 226 15.36 -4.57 -18.67
C ALA A 226 16.19 -5.25 -19.78
N ILE A 227 15.55 -5.86 -20.80
CA ILE A 227 16.22 -6.73 -21.78
C ILE A 227 15.79 -6.35 -23.20
N THR A 228 16.72 -6.37 -24.16
CA THR A 228 16.41 -6.12 -25.58
C THR A 228 15.72 -7.32 -26.25
N THR A 229 15.03 -7.07 -27.37
CA THR A 229 14.42 -8.14 -28.18
C THR A 229 15.45 -9.20 -28.62
N SER A 230 16.65 -8.78 -29.01
CA SER A 230 17.72 -9.68 -29.49
C SER A 230 18.30 -10.53 -28.37
N GLU A 231 18.41 -10.00 -27.15
CA GLU A 231 18.83 -10.77 -25.98
C GLU A 231 17.77 -11.76 -25.53
N LEU A 232 16.49 -11.37 -25.55
CA LEU A 232 15.37 -12.28 -25.29
C LEU A 232 15.35 -13.46 -26.26
N ALA A 233 15.57 -13.21 -27.56
CA ALA A 233 15.67 -14.27 -28.57
C ALA A 233 16.80 -15.27 -28.23
N ARG A 234 17.98 -14.75 -27.84
CA ARG A 234 19.11 -15.58 -27.44
C ARG A 234 18.83 -16.40 -26.18
N ARG A 235 18.20 -15.81 -25.17
CA ARG A 235 17.92 -16.46 -23.87
C ARG A 235 16.82 -17.51 -23.96
N THR A 236 15.84 -17.30 -24.84
CA THR A 236 14.67 -18.20 -24.98
C THR A 236 14.79 -19.20 -26.12
N GLY A 237 15.78 -19.06 -27.00
CA GLY A 237 15.93 -19.90 -28.19
C GLY A 237 14.89 -19.63 -29.29
N MET A 238 14.05 -18.59 -29.13
CA MET A 238 13.08 -18.18 -30.14
C MET A 238 13.74 -17.32 -31.22
N SER A 239 13.20 -17.34 -32.44
CA SER A 239 13.66 -16.42 -33.49
C SER A 239 13.33 -14.96 -33.15
N ALA A 240 14.15 -14.01 -33.63
CA ALA A 240 13.91 -12.58 -33.41
C ALA A 240 12.52 -12.10 -33.89
N PRO A 241 11.97 -12.56 -35.04
CA PRO A 241 10.61 -12.23 -35.44
C PRO A 241 9.54 -12.76 -34.47
N GLN A 242 9.73 -13.97 -33.92
CA GLN A 242 8.80 -14.54 -32.94
C GLN A 242 8.81 -13.74 -31.63
N VAL A 243 9.99 -13.39 -31.12
CA VAL A 243 10.11 -12.56 -29.91
C VAL A 243 9.51 -11.19 -30.14
N SER A 244 9.81 -10.54 -31.27
CA SER A 244 9.22 -9.24 -31.62
C SER A 244 7.69 -9.28 -31.64
N ARG A 245 7.08 -10.34 -32.20
CA ARG A 245 5.63 -10.54 -32.19
C ARG A 245 5.07 -10.68 -30.78
N HIS A 246 5.72 -11.46 -29.92
CA HIS A 246 5.27 -11.67 -28.54
C HIS A 246 5.43 -10.41 -27.68
N VAL A 247 6.57 -9.73 -27.79
CA VAL A 247 6.85 -8.44 -27.15
C VAL A 247 5.84 -7.39 -27.60
N GLY A 248 5.52 -7.33 -28.90
CA GLY A 248 4.48 -6.46 -29.43
C GLY A 248 3.13 -6.70 -28.73
N ARG A 249 2.66 -7.94 -28.68
CA ARG A 249 1.40 -8.29 -28.00
C ARG A 249 1.40 -7.95 -26.51
N LEU A 250 2.51 -8.21 -25.82
CA LEU A 250 2.65 -7.87 -24.40
C LEU A 250 2.61 -6.36 -24.19
N ARG A 251 3.24 -5.59 -25.08
CA ARG A 251 3.27 -4.12 -25.03
C ARG A 251 1.90 -3.52 -25.34
N ASP A 252 1.22 -4.02 -26.37
CA ASP A 252 -0.10 -3.54 -26.77
C ASP A 252 -1.15 -3.77 -25.66
N ALA A 253 -0.95 -4.79 -24.82
CA ALA A 253 -1.79 -5.06 -23.65
C ALA A 253 -1.34 -4.30 -22.38
N GLY A 254 -0.27 -3.53 -22.44
CA GLY A 254 0.31 -2.80 -21.30
C GLY A 254 0.94 -3.71 -20.24
N LEU A 255 1.33 -4.94 -20.59
CA LEU A 255 1.98 -5.89 -19.67
C LEU A 255 3.50 -5.68 -19.57
N ILE A 256 4.08 -4.93 -20.51
CA ILE A 256 5.48 -4.54 -20.51
C ILE A 256 5.60 -3.06 -20.87
N THR A 257 6.66 -2.42 -20.38
CA THR A 257 7.09 -1.09 -20.81
C THR A 257 8.31 -1.23 -21.72
N SER A 258 8.58 -0.21 -22.54
CA SER A 258 9.73 -0.19 -23.45
C SER A 258 10.38 1.18 -23.41
N ALA A 259 11.69 1.22 -23.18
CA ALA A 259 12.49 2.44 -23.18
C ALA A 259 13.59 2.34 -24.23
N ARG A 260 13.85 3.43 -24.95
CA ARG A 260 14.92 3.49 -25.94
C ARG A 260 16.15 4.12 -25.30
N ASP A 261 17.27 3.41 -25.37
CA ASP A 261 18.59 3.90 -24.99
C ASP A 261 19.52 3.83 -26.21
N GLY A 262 19.76 5.00 -26.81
CA GLY A 262 20.47 5.14 -28.07
C GLY A 262 19.85 4.31 -29.21
N ARG A 263 20.59 3.27 -29.63
CA ARG A 263 20.20 2.36 -30.71
C ARG A 263 19.41 1.14 -30.23
N LEU A 264 19.36 0.90 -28.92
CA LEU A 264 18.74 -0.27 -28.33
C LEU A 264 17.38 0.09 -27.73
N VAL A 265 16.46 -0.87 -27.75
CA VAL A 265 15.16 -0.77 -27.06
C VAL A 265 15.14 -1.86 -26.01
N TYR A 266 15.02 -1.43 -24.76
CA TYR A 266 14.94 -2.30 -23.61
C TYR A 266 13.48 -2.44 -23.18
N HIS A 267 13.07 -3.67 -22.92
CA HIS A 267 11.75 -3.99 -22.44
C HIS A 267 11.82 -4.39 -20.97
N ARG A 268 10.80 -4.07 -20.18
CA ARG A 268 10.67 -4.50 -18.79
C ARG A 268 9.22 -4.91 -18.49
N LEU A 269 9.03 -5.86 -17.58
CA LEU A 269 7.70 -6.22 -17.12
C LEU A 269 7.06 -5.03 -16.37
N ALA A 270 5.81 -4.73 -16.67
CA ALA A 270 5.00 -3.79 -15.89
C ALA A 270 4.48 -4.53 -14.64
N THR A 271 5.37 -4.74 -13.67
CA THR A 271 5.10 -5.59 -12.50
C THR A 271 3.90 -5.13 -11.69
N ASP A 272 3.71 -3.82 -11.58
CA ASP A 272 2.54 -3.18 -10.95
C ASP A 272 1.22 -3.59 -11.63
N VAL A 273 1.18 -3.59 -12.96
CA VAL A 273 0.01 -4.03 -13.75
C VAL A 273 -0.25 -5.52 -13.54
N VAL A 274 0.81 -6.34 -13.60
CA VAL A 274 0.69 -7.81 -13.44
C VAL A 274 0.25 -8.19 -12.03
N MET A 275 0.75 -7.50 -10.99
CA MET A 275 0.34 -7.72 -9.60
C MET A 275 -1.12 -7.32 -9.35
N ARG A 276 -1.63 -6.32 -10.07
CA ARG A 276 -3.02 -5.85 -9.96
C ARG A 276 -4.04 -6.71 -10.71
N LEU A 277 -3.62 -7.60 -11.63
CA LEU A 277 -4.52 -8.32 -12.53
C LEU A 277 -5.66 -9.08 -11.82
N GLY A 278 -5.39 -9.67 -10.65
CA GLY A 278 -6.41 -10.35 -9.85
C GLY A 278 -7.46 -9.40 -9.28
N PHE A 279 -7.04 -8.23 -8.81
CA PHE A 279 -7.94 -7.18 -8.33
C PHE A 279 -8.74 -6.56 -9.47
N ASP A 280 -8.09 -6.32 -10.62
CA ASP A 280 -8.76 -5.81 -11.83
C ASP A 280 -9.85 -6.77 -12.31
N LEU A 281 -9.61 -8.09 -12.23
CA LEU A 281 -10.61 -9.12 -12.55
C LEU A 281 -11.77 -9.09 -11.57
N MET A 282 -11.51 -9.10 -10.26
CA MET A 282 -12.58 -9.02 -9.26
C MET A 282 -13.40 -7.73 -9.41
N GLY A 283 -12.74 -6.60 -9.61
CA GLY A 283 -13.40 -5.32 -9.85
C GLY A 283 -14.17 -5.25 -11.17
N ALA A 284 -13.81 -6.06 -12.17
CA ALA A 284 -14.57 -6.17 -13.43
C ALA A 284 -15.74 -7.15 -13.34
N ILE A 285 -15.68 -8.16 -12.46
CA ILE A 285 -16.77 -9.13 -12.22
C ILE A 285 -17.86 -8.54 -11.30
N LEU A 286 -17.46 -7.72 -10.33
CA LEU A 286 -18.37 -7.15 -9.32
C LEU A 286 -19.05 -5.84 -9.77
N ARG A 287 -18.71 -5.32 -10.95
CA ARG A 287 -19.38 -4.18 -11.60
C ARG A 287 -20.53 -4.69 -12.47
#